data_AF-A0A8C5FPM9-F1
#
_entry.id   AF-A0A8C5FPM9-F1
#
_cell.length_a   1.000
_cell.length_b   1.000
_cell.length_c   1.000
_cell.angle_alpha   90.00
_cell.angle_beta   90.00
_cell.angle_gamma   90.00
#
_symmetry.space_group_name_H-M   'P 1'
#
loop_
_entity.id
_entity.type
_entity.pdbx_description
1 polymer ?
#
loop_
_entity_poly.entity_id
_entity_poly.type
_entity_poly.pdbx_seq_one_letter_code
_entity_poly.pdbx_strand_id
1 'polypeptide(L)'
;MESERTSSKGLLTPGTSLVLLEAQAATGFIIDPVNNKKLSVEEAAAQGVIGHDWKKKLLSAERAVTGYTDPHTDKTISLFQKGEFYFFVDEATKLILKSTTTTRAGGKYQGKTVSLWDLLYSKYITEEERRELVQQYKSGAINIERFMEIILTTIQQ
;
A
#
# COMPACT_ATOMS: atom_id res chain seq x y z
N MET A 1 -10.84 -8.83 -33.44
CA MET A 1 -11.82 -8.17 -32.55
C MET A 1 -12.67 -9.28 -31.97
N GLU A 2 -12.30 -9.77 -30.79
CA GLU A 2 -12.90 -10.96 -30.19
C GLU A 2 -13.57 -10.51 -28.89
N SER A 3 -14.75 -9.89 -29.05
CA SER A 3 -15.65 -9.61 -27.95
C SER A 3 -16.47 -10.87 -27.64
N GLU A 4 -16.83 -11.02 -26.37
CA GLU A 4 -17.96 -11.84 -25.90
C GLU A 4 -17.72 -13.35 -25.70
N ARG A 5 -16.92 -13.67 -24.68
CA ARG A 5 -17.03 -14.93 -23.92
C ARG A 5 -16.86 -14.53 -22.45
N THR A 6 -17.83 -14.59 -21.54
CA THR A 6 -19.14 -15.24 -21.51
C THR A 6 -19.99 -14.52 -20.48
N SER A 7 -21.16 -14.04 -20.90
CA SER A 7 -22.29 -13.87 -19.97
C SER A 7 -22.50 -15.18 -19.23
N SER A 8 -22.35 -15.15 -17.91
CA SER A 8 -22.80 -16.22 -17.02
C SER A 8 -24.31 -16.37 -17.15
N LYS A 9 -24.71 -17.18 -18.14
CA LYS A 9 -25.98 -17.90 -18.30
C LYS A 9 -27.17 -17.30 -17.55
N GLY A 10 -27.85 -16.35 -18.18
CA GLY A 10 -29.32 -16.19 -18.15
C GLY A 10 -30.07 -16.05 -16.80
N LEU A 11 -29.41 -15.87 -15.65
CA LEU A 11 -30.09 -15.87 -14.35
C LEU A 11 -30.12 -14.51 -13.65
N LEU A 12 -29.33 -13.54 -14.09
CA LEU A 12 -29.20 -12.23 -13.44
C LEU A 12 -29.20 -11.12 -14.48
N THR A 13 -29.98 -10.07 -14.27
CA THR A 13 -29.90 -8.85 -15.06
C THR A 13 -28.52 -8.21 -14.89
N PRO A 14 -28.02 -7.44 -15.89
CA PRO A 14 -26.69 -6.82 -15.83
C PRO A 14 -26.46 -6.00 -14.56
N GLY A 15 -27.51 -5.35 -14.03
CA GLY A 15 -27.46 -4.60 -12.77
C GLY A 15 -27.27 -5.48 -11.52
N THR A 16 -27.94 -6.62 -11.41
CA THR A 16 -27.82 -7.52 -10.26
C THR A 16 -26.47 -8.26 -10.25
N SER A 17 -25.95 -8.59 -11.43
CA SER A 17 -24.63 -9.20 -11.58
C SER A 17 -23.51 -8.27 -11.05
N LEU A 18 -23.64 -6.96 -11.30
CA LEU A 18 -22.68 -5.98 -10.81
C LEU A 18 -22.67 -5.88 -9.28
N VAL A 19 -23.85 -5.82 -8.64
CA VAL A 19 -23.96 -5.72 -7.17
C VAL A 19 -23.35 -6.94 -6.48
N LEU A 20 -23.56 -8.14 -7.03
CA LEU A 20 -22.97 -9.37 -6.50
C LEU A 20 -21.44 -9.38 -6.63
N LEU A 21 -20.92 -8.96 -7.79
CA LEU A 21 -19.48 -8.85 -8.00
C LEU A 21 -18.86 -7.78 -7.10
N GLU A 22 -19.54 -6.65 -6.87
CA GLU A 22 -19.10 -5.60 -5.95
C GLU A 22 -19.08 -6.10 -4.50
N ALA A 23 -20.09 -6.86 -4.07
CA ALA A 23 -20.11 -7.49 -2.76
C ALA A 23 -18.96 -8.51 -2.58
N GLN A 24 -18.69 -9.33 -3.60
CA GLN A 24 -17.57 -10.27 -3.60
C GLN A 24 -16.22 -9.54 -3.55
N ALA A 25 -16.04 -8.54 -4.41
CA ALA A 25 -14.84 -7.69 -4.39
C ALA A 25 -14.66 -7.03 -3.03
N ALA A 26 -15.72 -6.52 -2.41
CA ALA A 26 -15.70 -5.97 -1.06
C ALA A 26 -15.42 -7.01 0.05
N THR A 27 -15.43 -8.32 -0.25
CA THR A 27 -14.91 -9.37 0.65
C THR A 27 -13.46 -9.75 0.36
N GLY A 28 -12.82 -9.09 -0.62
CA GLY A 28 -11.42 -9.23 -1.00
C GLY A 28 -11.15 -10.21 -2.14
N PHE A 29 -12.15 -10.91 -2.69
CA PHE A 29 -11.95 -11.89 -3.77
C PHE A 29 -13.18 -12.01 -4.69
N ILE A 30 -12.94 -12.23 -5.98
CA ILE A 30 -13.95 -12.69 -6.93
C ILE A 30 -13.96 -14.22 -6.95
N ILE A 31 -15.14 -14.81 -6.84
CA ILE A 31 -15.30 -16.27 -6.93
C ILE A 31 -15.50 -16.63 -8.39
N ASP A 32 -14.60 -17.45 -8.94
CA ASP A 32 -14.81 -18.13 -10.22
C ASP A 32 -15.62 -19.40 -9.98
N PRO A 33 -16.89 -19.46 -10.40
CA PRO A 33 -17.75 -20.63 -10.18
C PRO A 33 -17.41 -21.81 -11.09
N VAL A 34 -16.68 -21.59 -12.19
CA VAL A 34 -16.32 -22.65 -13.15
C VAL A 34 -15.11 -23.44 -12.64
N ASN A 35 -14.09 -22.72 -12.15
CA ASN A 35 -12.88 -23.33 -11.61
C ASN A 35 -12.90 -23.48 -10.07
N ASN A 36 -13.96 -23.00 -9.41
CA ASN A 36 -14.11 -22.96 -7.95
C ASN A 36 -12.91 -22.33 -7.24
N LYS A 37 -12.40 -21.23 -7.79
CA LYS A 37 -11.23 -20.51 -7.28
C LYS A 37 -11.62 -19.13 -6.78
N LYS A 38 -10.92 -18.67 -5.75
CA LYS A 38 -10.94 -17.28 -5.31
C LYS A 38 -9.81 -16.55 -6.04
N LEU A 39 -10.16 -15.52 -6.79
CA LEU A 39 -9.25 -14.73 -7.62
C LEU A 39 -9.27 -13.28 -7.15
N SER A 40 -8.15 -12.58 -7.26
CA SER A 40 -8.19 -11.10 -7.18
C SER A 40 -8.96 -10.52 -8.38
N VAL A 41 -9.40 -9.27 -8.27
CA VAL A 41 -10.05 -8.56 -9.38
C VAL A 41 -9.13 -8.50 -10.61
N GLU A 42 -7.81 -8.41 -10.42
CA GLU A 42 -6.87 -8.43 -11.54
C GLU A 42 -6.80 -9.79 -12.23
N GLU A 43 -6.72 -10.87 -11.45
CA GLU A 43 -6.69 -12.23 -12.00
C GLU A 43 -8.03 -12.60 -12.66
N ALA A 44 -9.15 -12.22 -12.06
CA ALA A 44 -10.47 -12.43 -12.62
C ALA A 44 -10.63 -11.68 -13.96
N ALA A 45 -10.06 -10.47 -14.08
CA ALA A 45 -10.06 -9.73 -15.35
C ALA A 45 -9.13 -10.37 -16.38
N ALA A 46 -7.96 -10.85 -15.98
CA ALA A 46 -7.01 -11.52 -16.87
C ALA A 46 -7.55 -12.88 -17.38
N GLN A 47 -8.34 -13.58 -16.57
CA GLN A 47 -8.97 -14.86 -16.92
C GLN A 47 -10.32 -14.69 -17.64
N GLY A 48 -10.78 -13.46 -17.87
CA GLY A 48 -12.07 -13.18 -18.52
C GLY A 48 -13.30 -13.55 -17.69
N VAL A 49 -13.12 -13.78 -16.38
CA VAL A 49 -14.21 -14.04 -15.42
C VAL A 49 -15.03 -12.78 -15.19
N ILE A 50 -14.41 -11.60 -15.29
CA ILE A 50 -15.08 -10.30 -15.26
C ILE A 50 -14.76 -9.47 -16.51
N GLY A 51 -15.74 -8.68 -16.96
CA GLY A 51 -15.55 -7.75 -18.07
C GLY A 51 -14.57 -6.63 -17.73
N HIS A 52 -13.77 -6.20 -18.71
CA HIS A 52 -12.81 -5.10 -18.55
C HIS A 52 -13.49 -3.78 -18.09
N ASP A 53 -14.74 -3.56 -18.48
CA ASP A 53 -15.54 -2.39 -18.08
C ASP A 53 -15.81 -2.35 -16.57
N TRP A 54 -15.84 -3.51 -15.90
CA TRP A 54 -16.13 -3.62 -14.47
C TRP A 54 -14.87 -3.68 -13.60
N LYS A 55 -13.72 -4.00 -14.21
CA LYS A 55 -12.41 -4.07 -13.52
C LYS A 55 -12.20 -2.84 -12.63
N LYS A 56 -12.39 -1.63 -13.16
CA LYS A 56 -12.11 -0.39 -12.41
C LYS A 56 -13.01 -0.21 -11.18
N LYS A 57 -14.30 -0.57 -11.27
CA LYS A 57 -15.26 -0.48 -10.16
C LYS A 57 -14.96 -1.53 -9.09
N LEU A 58 -14.77 -2.77 -9.52
CA LEU A 58 -14.47 -3.90 -8.62
C LEU A 58 -13.13 -3.72 -7.92
N LEU A 59 -12.11 -3.19 -8.61
CA LEU A 59 -10.80 -2.94 -8.02
C LEU A 59 -10.90 -1.87 -6.91
N SER A 60 -11.81 -0.91 -7.05
CA SER A 60 -12.06 0.08 -6.00
C SER A 60 -12.70 -0.55 -4.76
N ALA A 61 -13.62 -1.51 -4.96
CA ALA A 61 -14.27 -2.24 -3.87
C ALA A 61 -13.32 -3.22 -3.17
N GLU A 62 -12.50 -3.95 -3.93
CA GLU A 62 -11.47 -4.85 -3.41
C GLU A 62 -10.41 -4.10 -2.61
N ARG A 63 -9.86 -3.00 -3.16
CA ARG A 63 -8.84 -2.19 -2.47
C ARG A 63 -9.32 -1.54 -1.18
N ALA A 64 -10.63 -1.38 -1.00
CA ALA A 64 -11.19 -0.91 0.26
C ALA A 64 -10.98 -1.93 1.40
N VAL A 65 -10.83 -3.22 1.09
CA VAL A 65 -10.73 -4.32 2.06
C VAL A 65 -9.38 -5.01 2.05
N THR A 66 -8.76 -5.23 0.89
CA THR A 66 -7.45 -5.90 0.79
C THR A 66 -6.30 -4.97 1.15
N GLY A 67 -6.47 -3.66 0.98
CA GLY A 67 -5.43 -2.66 1.23
C GLY A 67 -4.55 -2.35 0.01
N TYR A 68 -3.80 -1.26 0.12
CA TYR A 68 -2.81 -0.79 -0.83
C TYR A 68 -1.48 -1.46 -0.55
N THR A 69 -0.89 -2.11 -1.55
CA THR A 69 0.52 -2.52 -1.48
C THR A 69 1.39 -1.27 -1.52
N ASP A 70 2.17 -1.05 -0.46
CA ASP A 70 3.11 0.07 -0.40
C ASP A 70 4.35 -0.27 -1.27
N PRO A 71 4.65 0.52 -2.32
CA PRO A 71 5.71 0.20 -3.27
C PRO A 71 7.13 0.35 -2.70
N HIS A 72 7.28 0.83 -1.46
CA HIS A 72 8.58 0.95 -0.78
C HIS A 72 8.84 -0.19 0.22
N THR A 73 7.78 -0.85 0.69
CA THR A 73 7.88 -1.85 1.76
C THR A 73 7.34 -3.23 1.38
N ASP A 74 6.74 -3.38 0.19
CA ASP A 74 6.13 -4.64 -0.30
C ASP A 74 5.06 -5.21 0.67
N LYS A 75 4.59 -4.38 1.61
CA LYS A 75 3.57 -4.73 2.59
C LYS A 75 2.22 -4.21 2.11
N THR A 76 1.21 -5.06 2.25
CA THR A 76 -0.18 -4.70 1.98
C THR A 76 -0.74 -3.98 3.20
N ILE A 77 -1.05 -2.68 3.07
CA ILE A 77 -1.58 -1.84 4.15
C ILE A 77 -2.98 -1.34 3.80
N SER A 78 -3.95 -1.40 4.71
CA SER A 78 -5.30 -0.86 4.47
C SER A 78 -5.29 0.66 4.21
N LEU A 79 -6.34 1.23 3.60
CA LEU A 79 -6.46 2.69 3.42
C LEU A 79 -6.41 3.44 4.77
N PHE A 80 -6.96 2.83 5.83
CA PHE A 80 -6.86 3.31 7.20
C PHE A 80 -5.42 3.25 7.72
N GLN A 81 -4.71 2.15 7.46
CA GLN A 81 -3.29 2.04 7.82
C GLN A 81 -2.44 3.04 7.03
N LYS A 82 -2.68 3.25 5.73
CA LYS A 82 -1.99 4.30 4.97
C LYS A 82 -2.25 5.70 5.53
N GLY A 83 -3.45 5.94 6.07
CA GLY A 83 -3.74 7.10 6.89
C GLY A 83 -2.82 7.12 8.11
N GLU A 84 -3.01 6.16 9.03
CA GLU A 84 -2.31 6.03 10.31
C GLU A 84 -0.78 6.08 10.20
N PHE A 85 -0.15 5.30 9.31
CA PHE A 85 1.31 5.24 9.14
C PHE A 85 1.91 6.60 8.76
N TYR A 86 1.17 7.42 8.00
CA TYR A 86 1.58 8.77 7.60
C TYR A 86 0.98 9.86 8.50
N PHE A 87 0.00 9.54 9.37
CA PHE A 87 -0.73 10.49 10.21
C PHE A 87 0.10 10.99 11.40
N PHE A 88 1.09 10.21 11.85
CA PHE A 88 1.92 10.61 12.99
C PHE A 88 2.84 11.79 12.67
N VAL A 89 3.17 12.00 11.39
CA VAL A 89 4.08 13.06 10.96
C VAL A 89 3.28 14.20 10.37
N ASP A 90 3.29 15.36 11.03
CA ASP A 90 2.72 16.59 10.49
C ASP A 90 3.47 17.04 9.22
N GLU A 91 2.83 17.90 8.42
CA GLU A 91 3.37 18.32 7.14
C GLU A 91 4.70 19.09 7.26
N ALA A 92 4.88 19.85 8.35
CA ALA A 92 6.12 20.56 8.61
C ALA A 92 7.27 19.59 8.90
N THR A 93 7.06 18.60 9.77
CA THR A 93 8.03 17.54 10.05
C THR A 93 8.36 16.75 8.78
N LYS A 94 7.35 16.43 7.95
CA LYS A 94 7.56 15.76 6.67
C LYS A 94 8.45 16.56 5.72
N LEU A 95 8.27 17.88 5.65
CA LEU A 95 9.10 18.76 4.83
C LEU A 95 10.54 18.77 5.34
N ILE A 96 10.76 18.86 6.65
CA ILE A 96 12.10 18.84 7.27
C ILE A 96 12.81 17.51 6.98
N LEU A 97 12.11 16.38 7.13
CA LEU A 97 12.68 15.05 6.86
C LEU A 97 12.99 14.83 5.38
N LYS A 98 12.21 15.44 4.47
CA LYS A 98 12.46 15.36 3.03
C LYS A 98 13.58 16.28 2.56
N SER A 99 13.70 17.48 3.14
CA SER A 99 14.77 18.43 2.80
C SER A 99 16.12 18.00 3.40
N THR A 100 16.08 17.30 4.53
CA THR A 100 17.29 16.77 5.16
C THR A 100 17.74 15.49 4.46
N THR A 101 18.87 15.56 3.77
CA THR A 101 19.48 14.43 3.07
C THR A 101 20.81 14.04 3.69
N THR A 102 21.17 12.76 3.53
CA THR A 102 22.43 12.22 4.04
C THR A 102 23.01 11.20 3.05
N THR A 103 24.33 11.19 2.96
CA THR A 103 25.12 10.20 2.18
C THR A 103 25.78 9.16 3.09
N ARG A 104 25.53 9.25 4.41
CA ARG A 104 26.15 8.40 5.44
C ARG A 104 25.39 7.09 5.69
N ALA A 105 24.26 6.90 5.00
CA ALA A 105 23.43 5.70 5.18
C ALA A 105 24.16 4.44 4.71
N GLY A 106 24.16 3.41 5.55
CA GLY A 106 24.74 2.10 5.25
C GLY A 106 23.86 1.23 4.35
N GLY A 107 24.27 -0.02 4.16
CA GLY A 107 23.50 -1.02 3.42
C GLY A 107 23.28 -0.63 1.96
N LYS A 108 22.02 -0.72 1.47
CA LYS A 108 21.68 -0.43 0.06
C LYS A 108 21.80 1.05 -0.35
N TYR A 109 21.99 1.93 0.63
CA TYR A 109 22.06 3.38 0.43
C TYR A 109 23.50 3.91 0.44
N GLN A 110 24.49 3.03 0.60
CA GLN A 110 25.90 3.40 0.63
C GLN A 110 26.30 4.09 -0.69
N GLY A 111 26.87 5.29 -0.58
CA GLY A 111 27.29 6.10 -1.74
C GLY A 111 26.14 6.80 -2.48
N LYS A 112 24.90 6.77 -1.94
CA LYS A 112 23.75 7.49 -2.51
C LYS A 112 23.26 8.57 -1.56
N THR A 113 22.84 9.70 -2.11
CA THR A 113 22.16 10.75 -1.35
C THR A 113 20.71 10.36 -1.15
N VAL A 114 20.30 10.14 0.09
CA VAL A 114 18.95 9.75 0.47
C VAL A 114 18.38 10.68 1.52
N SER A 115 17.07 10.93 1.47
CA SER A 115 16.40 11.77 2.47
C SER A 115 16.14 11.00 3.76
N LEU A 116 16.07 11.70 4.89
CA LEU A 116 15.68 11.07 6.15
C LEU A 116 14.29 10.45 6.07
N TRP A 117 13.40 11.05 5.28
CA TRP A 117 12.09 10.50 4.99
C TRP A 117 12.17 9.11 4.34
N ASP A 118 13.01 8.95 3.31
CA ASP A 118 13.18 7.66 2.62
C ASP A 118 13.84 6.61 3.52
N LEU A 119 14.69 7.05 4.45
CA LEU A 119 15.33 6.18 5.43
C LEU A 119 14.36 5.73 6.53
N LEU A 120 13.52 6.64 7.04
CA LEU A 120 12.51 6.36 8.06
C LEU A 120 11.46 5.33 7.58
N TYR A 121 11.12 5.38 6.30
CA TYR A 121 10.22 4.40 5.66
C TYR A 121 10.98 3.26 4.98
N SER A 122 12.28 3.15 5.21
CA SER A 122 13.06 2.05 4.67
C SER A 122 12.75 0.73 5.39
N LYS A 123 13.06 -0.38 4.71
CA LYS A 123 12.94 -1.74 5.26
C LYS A 123 13.74 -2.00 6.54
N TYR A 124 14.69 -1.13 6.89
CA TYR A 124 15.53 -1.28 8.07
C TYR A 124 14.84 -0.77 9.34
N ILE A 125 13.91 0.17 9.20
CA ILE A 125 13.20 0.79 10.32
C ILE A 125 11.85 0.09 10.49
N THR A 126 11.62 -0.48 11.66
CA THR A 126 10.33 -1.09 12.01
C THR A 126 9.23 -0.04 12.22
N GLU A 127 7.97 -0.47 12.25
CA GLU A 127 6.86 0.46 12.50
C GLU A 127 6.93 1.05 13.90
N GLU A 128 7.30 0.23 14.88
CA GLU A 128 7.47 0.60 16.28
C GLU A 128 8.56 1.67 16.44
N GLU A 129 9.76 1.43 15.89
CA GLU A 129 10.86 2.40 15.92
C GLU A 129 10.47 3.71 15.23
N ARG A 130 9.79 3.63 14.08
CA ARG A 130 9.32 4.83 13.37
C ARG A 130 8.40 5.67 14.24
N ARG A 131 7.41 5.03 14.88
CA ARG A 131 6.45 5.72 15.75
C ARG A 131 7.16 6.38 16.91
N GLU A 132 8.07 5.67 17.56
CA GLU A 132 8.85 6.18 18.69
C GLU A 132 9.75 7.35 18.28
N LEU A 133 10.50 7.24 17.19
CA LEU A 133 11.36 8.29 16.63
C LEU A 133 10.57 9.56 16.33
N VAL A 134 9.45 9.43 15.62
CA VAL A 134 8.59 10.57 15.27
C VAL A 134 8.00 11.19 16.53
N GLN A 135 7.57 10.39 17.50
CA GLN A 135 7.02 10.88 18.76
C GLN A 135 8.05 11.66 19.57
N GLN A 136 9.29 11.16 19.68
CA GLN A 136 10.38 11.83 20.38
C GLN A 136 10.79 13.14 19.68
N TYR A 137 10.76 13.19 18.35
CA TYR A 137 11.02 14.42 17.61
C TYR A 137 9.92 15.46 17.87
N LYS A 138 8.65 15.04 17.81
CA LYS A 138 7.50 15.93 18.04
C LYS A 138 7.41 16.43 19.47
N SER A 139 7.85 15.64 20.45
CA SER A 139 7.91 16.08 21.85
C SER A 139 9.12 17.00 22.12
N GLY A 140 10.02 17.18 21.14
CA GLY A 140 11.28 17.90 21.33
C GLY A 140 12.30 17.14 22.18
N ALA A 141 12.06 15.87 22.50
CA ALA A 141 13.00 15.03 23.23
C ALA A 141 14.30 14.80 22.43
N ILE A 142 14.19 14.76 21.09
CA ILE A 142 15.33 14.68 20.18
C ILE A 142 15.22 15.75 19.09
N ASN A 143 16.38 16.24 18.63
CA ASN A 143 16.47 17.13 17.47
C ASN A 143 16.67 16.35 16.16
N ILE A 144 16.67 17.05 15.02
CA ILE A 144 16.81 16.44 13.70
C ILE A 144 18.16 15.73 13.49
N GLU A 145 19.24 16.22 14.12
CA GLU A 145 20.56 15.61 14.05
C GLU A 145 20.57 14.26 14.78
N ARG A 146 20.02 14.21 16.00
CA ARG A 146 19.92 12.98 16.77
C ARG A 146 18.97 11.97 16.11
N PHE A 147 17.86 12.45 15.55
CA PHE A 147 16.96 11.65 14.73
C PHE A 147 17.68 10.99 13.55
N MET A 148 18.51 11.77 12.84
CA MET A 148 19.35 11.25 11.76
C MET A 148 20.34 10.20 12.27
N GLU A 149 21.05 10.46 13.37
CA GLU A 149 22.01 9.50 13.93
C GLU A 149 21.37 8.16 14.28
N ILE A 150 20.20 8.17 14.91
CA ILE A 150 19.48 6.94 15.27
C ILE A 150 19.16 6.13 14.02
N ILE A 151 18.57 6.78 13.01
CA ILE A 151 18.24 6.12 11.72
C ILE A 151 19.49 5.55 11.05
N LEU A 152 20.58 6.32 11.01
CA LEU A 152 21.84 5.88 10.42
C LEU A 152 22.41 4.67 11.17
N THR A 153 22.28 4.65 12.49
CA THR A 153 22.73 3.54 13.34
C THR A 153 21.92 2.28 13.07
N THR A 154 20.58 2.38 12.97
CA THR A 154 19.71 1.25 12.65
C THR A 154 19.99 0.67 11.26
N ILE A 155 20.34 1.50 10.27
CA ILE A 155 20.66 1.05 8.90
C ILE A 155 22.07 0.45 8.79
N GLN A 156 22.97 0.80 9.71
CA GLN A 156 24.34 0.28 9.75
C GLN A 156 24.46 -1.10 10.39
N GLN A 157 23.50 -1.50 11.23
CA GLN A 157 23.42 -2.85 11.83
C GLN A 157 22.77 -3.86 10.89
#